data_AF-A0A9N9ICX9-F1
#
_entry.id   AF-A0A9N9ICX9-F1
#
_cell.length_a   1.000
_cell.length_b   1.000
_cell.length_c   1.000
_cell.angle_alpha   90.00
_cell.angle_beta   90.00
_cell.angle_gamma   90.00
#
_symmetry.space_group_name_H-M   'P 1'
#
loop_
_entity.id
_entity.type
_entity.pdbx_description
1 polymer ?
#
loop_
_entity_poly.entity_id
_entity_poly.type
_entity_poly.pdbx_seq_one_letter_code
_entity_poly.pdbx_strand_id
1 'polypeptide(L)'
;DPIKSNEKNDHYDSFDSLYEIVTTEKFRPSLINVQNREERGSASMYINTKVRDVVECNYCGKLRCLFSDTKLTNEEITSYKIAIQT
;
A
#
# COMPACT_ATOMS: atom_id res chain seq x y z
N ASP A 1 -3.26 21.22 16.26
CA ASP A 1 -4.57 21.34 15.60
C ASP A 1 -4.52 22.38 14.49
N PRO A 2 -5.24 22.16 13.38
CA PRO A 2 -5.27 23.10 12.25
C PRO A 2 -6.06 24.37 12.62
N ILE A 3 -5.53 25.53 12.24
CA ILE A 3 -6.11 26.85 12.53
C ILE A 3 -6.81 27.36 11.27
N LYS A 4 -8.06 27.80 11.39
CA LYS A 4 -8.81 28.34 10.26
C LYS A 4 -8.19 29.63 9.79
N SER A 5 -8.06 29.78 8.47
CA SER A 5 -7.58 31.03 7.92
C SER A 5 -8.58 32.15 8.13
N ASN A 6 -8.04 33.35 8.35
CA ASN A 6 -8.83 34.57 8.45
C ASN A 6 -9.25 35.10 7.07
N GLU A 7 -8.68 34.55 5.98
CA GLU A 7 -9.20 34.81 4.64
C GLU A 7 -10.59 34.16 4.50
N LYS A 8 -11.51 34.81 3.75
CA LYS A 8 -12.88 34.30 3.51
C LYS A 8 -12.91 33.10 2.55
N ASN A 9 -11.93 32.23 2.67
CA ASN A 9 -11.86 30.97 1.97
C ASN A 9 -11.97 29.88 3.04
N ASP A 10 -12.81 28.86 2.84
CA ASP A 10 -13.04 27.78 3.81
C ASP A 10 -11.83 26.84 3.93
N HIS A 11 -10.66 27.42 4.23
CA HIS A 11 -9.36 26.78 4.23
C HIS A 11 -8.67 27.06 5.56
N TYR A 12 -7.76 26.17 5.93
CA TYR A 12 -6.88 26.35 7.08
C TYR A 12 -5.67 27.20 6.68
N ASP A 13 -5.06 27.86 7.65
CA ASP A 13 -3.80 28.58 7.45
C ASP A 13 -2.69 27.61 7.03
N SER A 14 -1.77 28.13 6.21
CA SER A 14 -0.65 27.35 5.72
C SER A 14 0.34 27.03 6.84
N PHE A 15 1.02 25.88 6.74
CA PHE A 15 1.93 25.41 7.78
C PHE A 15 3.08 26.39 8.04
N ASP A 16 3.63 26.98 6.98
CA ASP A 16 4.66 28.00 7.05
C ASP A 16 4.18 29.29 7.73
N SER A 17 2.90 29.67 7.55
CA SER A 17 2.32 30.81 8.28
C SER A 17 2.12 30.52 9.77
N LEU A 18 1.84 29.28 10.15
CA LEU A 18 1.57 28.91 11.54
C LEU A 18 2.83 28.66 12.36
N TYR A 19 3.87 28.14 11.72
CA TYR A 19 5.09 27.72 12.40
C TYR A 19 6.34 28.50 11.98
N GLU A 20 6.21 29.44 11.04
CA GLU A 20 7.31 30.24 10.47
C GLU A 20 8.46 29.38 9.91
N ILE A 21 8.16 28.12 9.59
CA ILE A 21 9.13 27.14 9.09
C ILE A 21 8.75 26.78 7.66
N VAL A 22 9.66 27.03 6.74
CA VAL A 22 9.54 26.55 5.36
C VAL A 22 9.80 25.05 5.35
N THR A 23 8.77 24.27 5.07
CA THR A 23 8.90 22.82 4.90
C THR A 23 9.40 22.48 3.50
N THR A 24 10.27 21.49 3.40
CA THR A 24 10.64 20.91 2.09
C THR A 24 9.90 19.60 1.88
N GLU A 25 9.49 19.34 0.65
CA GLU A 25 8.82 18.08 0.27
C GLU A 25 9.79 16.89 0.18
N LYS A 26 11.06 17.08 0.59
CA LYS A 26 12.15 16.10 0.51
C LYS A 26 11.81 14.76 1.17
N PHE A 27 10.94 14.78 2.18
CA PHE A 27 10.56 13.58 2.95
C PHE A 27 9.11 13.16 2.73
N ARG A 28 8.38 13.76 1.78
CA ARG A 28 6.97 13.42 1.53
C ARG A 28 6.88 12.01 0.96
N PRO A 29 6.42 11.01 1.74
CA PRO A 29 6.50 9.62 1.31
C PRO A 29 5.67 9.36 0.05
N SER A 30 4.55 10.08 -0.13
CA SER A 30 3.74 9.98 -1.35
C SER A 30 4.49 10.46 -2.59
N LEU A 31 5.34 11.48 -2.47
CA LEU A 31 6.11 12.05 -3.56
C LEU A 31 7.31 11.16 -3.89
N ILE A 32 7.99 10.67 -2.85
CA ILE A 32 9.09 9.70 -2.96
C ILE A 32 8.62 8.41 -3.62
N ASN A 33 7.47 7.86 -3.21
CA ASN A 33 6.93 6.63 -3.78
C ASN A 33 6.55 6.79 -5.26
N VAL A 34 6.05 7.98 -5.67
CA VAL A 34 5.74 8.27 -7.07
C VAL A 34 7.02 8.45 -7.90
N GLN A 35 8.04 9.10 -7.35
CA GLN A 35 9.32 9.34 -8.02
C GLN A 35 10.16 8.07 -8.15
N ASN A 36 10.18 7.23 -7.11
CA ASN A 36 10.97 6.02 -7.12
C ASN A 36 10.37 4.94 -8.02
N ARG A 37 9.10 5.02 -8.43
CA ARG A 37 8.39 4.02 -9.27
C ARG A 37 8.81 2.57 -8.99
N GLU A 38 9.18 2.27 -7.75
CA GLU A 38 9.14 0.92 -7.24
C GLU A 38 7.65 0.66 -7.06
N GLU A 39 6.97 0.42 -8.18
CA GLU A 39 5.65 -0.18 -8.17
C GLU A 39 5.76 -1.35 -7.20
N ARG A 40 4.88 -1.39 -6.20
CA ARG A 40 4.76 -2.53 -5.30
C ARG A 40 4.28 -3.71 -6.12
N GLY A 41 5.14 -4.33 -6.93
CA GLY A 41 4.76 -5.25 -8.01
C GLY A 41 4.06 -4.56 -9.16
N SER A 42 4.17 -5.11 -10.37
CA SER A 42 3.43 -4.61 -11.53
C SER A 42 1.94 -4.60 -11.22
N ALA A 43 1.24 -3.52 -11.57
CA ALA A 43 -0.23 -3.45 -11.40
C ALA A 43 -0.94 -4.63 -12.09
N SER A 44 -0.30 -5.23 -13.10
CA SER A 44 -0.76 -6.43 -13.82
C SER A 44 -0.66 -7.74 -13.01
N MET A 45 0.00 -7.76 -11.85
CA MET A 45 0.10 -8.93 -10.99
C MET A 45 -1.12 -9.11 -10.10
N TYR A 46 -1.75 -8.03 -9.65
CA TYR A 46 -2.88 -8.05 -8.71
C TYR A 46 -4.24 -8.01 -9.41
N ILE A 47 -4.42 -8.85 -10.42
CA ILE A 47 -5.70 -8.99 -11.14
C ILE A 47 -6.42 -10.25 -10.69
N ASN A 48 -7.75 -10.21 -10.62
CA ASN A 48 -8.57 -11.34 -10.13
C ASN A 48 -8.33 -12.64 -10.92
N THR A 49 -7.98 -12.55 -12.20
CA THR A 49 -7.68 -13.72 -13.04
C THR A 49 -6.40 -14.47 -12.65
N LYS A 50 -5.53 -13.84 -11.84
CA LYS A 50 -4.29 -14.40 -11.31
C LYS A 50 -4.40 -14.88 -9.87
N VAL A 51 -5.56 -14.74 -9.23
CA VAL A 51 -5.79 -15.29 -7.89
C VAL A 51 -5.84 -16.82 -7.98
N ARG A 52 -5.02 -17.49 -7.17
CA ARG A 52 -4.91 -18.96 -7.15
C ARG A 52 -5.45 -19.59 -5.88
N ASP A 53 -5.35 -18.89 -4.76
CA ASP A 53 -5.90 -19.33 -3.48
C ASP A 53 -6.16 -18.13 -2.57
N VAL A 54 -6.84 -18.38 -1.46
CA VAL A 54 -7.09 -17.42 -0.39
C VAL A 54 -6.72 -18.06 0.94
N VAL A 55 -5.90 -17.36 1.73
CA VAL A 55 -5.42 -17.86 3.03
C VAL A 55 -5.75 -16.88 4.14
N GLU A 56 -6.08 -17.38 5.32
CA GLU A 56 -6.22 -16.54 6.50
C GLU A 56 -4.86 -16.25 7.12
N CYS A 57 -4.61 -14.99 7.45
CA CYS A 57 -3.38 -14.59 8.12
C CYS A 57 -3.47 -14.88 9.62
N ASN A 58 -2.68 -15.83 10.11
CA ASN A 58 -2.67 -16.23 11.54
C ASN A 58 -2.39 -15.06 12.51
N TYR A 59 -1.68 -14.02 12.07
CA TYR A 59 -1.38 -12.86 12.92
C TYR A 59 -2.55 -11.87 13.04
N CYS A 60 -3.33 -11.66 11.98
CA CYS A 60 -4.35 -10.62 11.95
C CYS A 60 -5.78 -11.09 11.62
N GLY A 61 -5.99 -12.39 11.37
CA GLY A 61 -7.27 -13.01 11.02
C GLY A 61 -7.86 -12.57 9.68
N LYS A 62 -7.09 -11.83 8.86
CA LYS A 62 -7.58 -11.32 7.57
C LYS A 62 -7.28 -12.31 6.45
N LEU A 63 -8.26 -12.49 5.56
CA LEU A 63 -8.07 -13.23 4.32
C LEU A 63 -7.12 -12.49 3.38
N ARG A 64 -6.18 -13.21 2.77
CA ARG A 64 -5.20 -12.72 1.79
C ARG A 64 -5.27 -13.54 0.52
N CYS A 65 -5.34 -12.87 -0.62
CA CYS A 65 -5.27 -13.51 -1.92
C CYS A 65 -3.83 -13.80 -2.30
N LEU A 66 -3.63 -14.94 -2.95
CA LEU A 66 -2.35 -15.33 -3.54
C LEU A 66 -2.40 -15.19 -5.04
N PHE A 67 -1.38 -14.58 -5.59
CA PHE A 67 -1.29 -14.31 -7.02
C PHE A 67 -0.19 -15.18 -7.63
N SER A 68 -0.46 -15.76 -8.79
CA SER A 68 0.56 -16.41 -9.63
C SER A 68 0.23 -16.21 -11.11
N ASP A 69 1.26 -15.90 -11.89
CA ASP A 69 1.16 -15.80 -13.34
C ASP A 69 0.83 -17.16 -13.97
N THR A 70 1.31 -18.25 -13.38
CA THR A 70 1.06 -19.62 -13.83
C THR A 70 0.04 -20.33 -12.96
N LYS A 71 -0.58 -21.37 -13.52
CA LYS A 71 -1.37 -22.30 -12.72
C LYS A 71 -0.42 -23.23 -11.99
N LEU A 72 -0.50 -23.25 -10.67
CA LEU A 72 0.28 -24.18 -9.85
C LEU A 72 -0.10 -25.62 -10.20
N THR A 73 0.91 -26.48 -10.28
CA THR A 73 0.74 -27.94 -10.31
C THR A 73 0.26 -28.46 -8.96
N ASN A 74 -0.26 -29.69 -8.93
CA ASN A 74 -0.72 -30.29 -7.67
C ASN A 74 0.40 -30.44 -6.62
N GLU A 75 1.63 -30.67 -7.08
CA GLU A 75 2.82 -30.79 -6.23
C GLU A 75 3.19 -29.44 -5.60
N GLU A 76 3.15 -28.37 -6.39
CA GLU A 76 3.39 -27.00 -5.91
C GLU A 76 2.29 -26.56 -4.94
N ILE A 77 1.02 -26.87 -5.21
CA ILE A 77 -0.08 -26.59 -4.29
C ILE A 77 0.14 -27.29 -2.94
N THR A 78 0.63 -28.54 -2.97
CA THR A 78 0.88 -29.32 -1.75
C THR A 78 2.02 -28.73 -0.94
N SER A 79 3.16 -28.47 -1.60
CA SER A 79 4.32 -27.83 -0.98
C SER A 79 3.97 -26.45 -0.40
N TYR A 80 3.16 -25.71 -1.14
CA TYR A 80 2.68 -24.40 -0.74
C TYR A 80 1.79 -24.44 0.51
N LYS A 81 0.82 -25.35 0.57
CA LYS A 81 -0.05 -25.53 1.75
C LYS A 81 0.74 -25.86 3.01
N ILE A 82 1.78 -26.66 2.90
CA ILE A 82 2.67 -26.98 4.04
C ILE A 82 3.35 -25.71 4.56
N ALA A 83 3.87 -24.86 3.66
CA ALA A 83 4.59 -23.65 4.04
C ALA A 83 3.72 -22.60 4.76
N ILE A 84 2.41 -22.54 4.48
CA ILE A 84 1.47 -21.60 5.13
C ILE A 84 1.03 -22.08 6.51
N GLN A 85 1.06 -23.40 6.76
CA GLN A 85 0.58 -24.00 8.00
C GLN A 85 1.58 -23.89 9.17
N THR A 86 2.83 -23.52 8.89
CA THR A 86 3.88 -23.15 9.86
C THR A 86 3.85 -21.67 10.22
#